data_AF-A0A2I0MYV4-F1
#
_entry.id   AF-A0A2I0MYV4-F1
#
_cell.length_a   1.000
_cell.length_b   1.000
_cell.length_c   1.000
_cell.angle_alpha   90.00
_cell.angle_beta   90.00
_cell.angle_gamma   90.00
#
_symmetry.space_group_name_H-M   'P 1'
#
loop_
_entity.id
_entity.type
_entity.pdbx_description
1 polymer ?
#
loop_
_entity_poly.entity_id
_entity_poly.type
_entity_poly.pdbx_seq_one_letter_code
_entity_poly.pdbx_strand_id
1 'polypeptide(L)'
;MNQNKRINRKKRKGFSLVELVVVMAIIGILLVVMAPNYKGFIGQAKSIGVKSDAKTLLTMISLVEVSTPIEEDKTVAQLKELKGQGTELENLKKFIDDLKGESQALLTVPVSKLPEIVESGSLP
;
A
#
# COMPACT_ATOMS: atom_id res chain seq x y z
N MET A 1 9.43 -40.41 -61.97
CA MET A 1 8.11 -39.74 -61.81
C MET A 1 8.23 -38.70 -60.70
N ASN A 2 8.40 -37.42 -61.05
CA ASN A 2 8.60 -36.36 -60.06
C ASN A 2 7.30 -35.58 -59.84
N GLN A 3 6.71 -35.76 -58.65
CA GLN A 3 5.49 -35.07 -58.22
C GLN A 3 5.82 -33.67 -57.71
N ASN A 4 5.58 -32.64 -58.52
CA ASN A 4 5.82 -31.24 -58.18
C ASN A 4 4.68 -30.73 -57.27
N LYS A 5 4.87 -30.82 -55.95
CA LYS A 5 3.86 -30.43 -54.95
C LYS A 5 3.76 -28.90 -54.84
N ARG A 6 2.73 -28.31 -55.46
CA ARG A 6 2.42 -26.87 -55.33
C ARG A 6 2.10 -26.52 -53.86
N ILE A 7 2.93 -25.71 -53.23
CA ILE A 7 2.74 -25.23 -51.86
C ILE A 7 1.61 -24.19 -51.87
N ASN A 8 0.41 -24.58 -51.47
CA ASN A 8 -0.73 -23.69 -51.31
C ASN A 8 -0.48 -22.73 -50.13
N ARG A 9 0.02 -21.51 -50.41
CA ARG A 9 0.13 -20.45 -49.40
C ARG A 9 -1.28 -19.98 -49.01
N LYS A 10 -1.85 -20.55 -47.96
CA LYS A 10 -3.08 -20.03 -47.34
C LYS A 10 -2.85 -18.55 -47.00
N LYS A 11 -3.64 -17.64 -47.58
CA LYS A 11 -3.62 -16.22 -47.24
C LYS A 11 -3.95 -16.08 -45.75
N ARG A 12 -2.94 -15.85 -44.92
CA ARG A 12 -3.13 -15.44 -43.53
C ARG A 12 -3.77 -14.05 -43.60
N LYS A 13 -5.04 -13.92 -43.22
CA LYS A 13 -5.67 -12.61 -43.00
C LYS A 13 -4.95 -12.00 -41.79
N GLY A 14 -3.94 -11.18 -42.06
CA GLY A 14 -3.23 -10.41 -41.06
C GLY A 14 -4.00 -9.15 -40.68
N PHE A 15 -3.72 -8.65 -39.49
CA PHE A 15 -4.25 -7.41 -38.92
C PHE A 15 -4.03 -6.22 -39.88
N SER A 16 -5.06 -5.41 -40.09
CA SER A 16 -4.98 -4.19 -40.90
C SER A 16 -4.33 -3.06 -40.11
N LEU A 17 -3.55 -2.20 -40.77
CA LEU A 17 -3.04 -0.97 -40.15
C LEU A 17 -4.20 -0.08 -39.64
N VAL A 18 -5.34 -0.12 -40.33
CA VAL A 18 -6.54 0.61 -39.91
C VAL A 18 -7.09 0.05 -38.61
N GLU A 19 -7.09 -1.27 -38.43
CA GLU A 19 -7.53 -1.91 -37.18
C GLU A 19 -6.63 -1.47 -36.02
N LEU A 20 -5.32 -1.34 -36.23
CA LEU A 20 -4.39 -0.84 -35.20
C LEU A 20 -4.67 0.61 -34.80
N VAL A 21 -4.87 1.49 -35.78
CA VAL A 21 -5.09 2.92 -35.55
C VAL A 21 -6.40 3.16 -34.81
N VAL A 22 -7.46 2.43 -35.15
CA VAL A 22 -8.75 2.54 -34.45
C VAL A 22 -8.63 2.09 -32.99
N VAL A 23 -7.87 1.02 -32.71
CA VAL A 23 -7.64 0.56 -31.34
C VAL A 23 -6.88 1.60 -30.52
N MET A 24 -5.82 2.20 -31.08
CA MET A 24 -5.06 3.26 -30.40
C MET A 24 -5.90 4.51 -30.15
N ALA A 25 -6.80 4.85 -31.08
CA ALA A 25 -7.75 5.95 -30.89
C ALA A 25 -8.69 5.70 -29.70
N ILE A 26 -9.23 4.47 -29.56
CA ILE A 26 -10.11 4.11 -28.44
C ILE A 26 -9.33 4.08 -27.11
N ILE A 27 -8.13 3.49 -27.07
CA ILE A 27 -7.28 3.46 -25.86
C ILE A 27 -6.94 4.89 -25.41
N GLY A 28 -6.63 5.79 -26.35
CA GLY A 28 -6.36 7.19 -26.05
C GLY A 28 -7.53 7.89 -25.34
N ILE A 29 -8.77 7.67 -25.81
CA ILE A 29 -9.97 8.22 -25.19
C ILE A 29 -10.17 7.66 -23.77
N LEU A 30 -10.01 6.34 -23.59
CA LEU A 30 -10.17 5.70 -22.28
C LEU A 30 -9.16 6.22 -21.25
N LEU A 31 -7.89 6.40 -21.65
CA LEU A 31 -6.85 6.91 -20.75
C LEU A 31 -7.16 8.31 -20.24
N VAL A 32 -7.66 9.21 -21.10
CA VAL A 32 -8.03 10.58 -20.71
C VAL A 32 -9.17 10.59 -19.68
N VAL A 33 -10.18 9.74 -19.86
CA VAL A 33 -11.33 9.67 -18.95
C VAL A 33 -10.99 8.94 -17.64
N MET A 34 -10.08 7.96 -17.66
CA MET A 34 -9.71 7.18 -16.47
C MET A 34 -8.73 7.93 -15.53
N ALA A 35 -7.87 8.80 -16.05
CA ALA A 35 -6.81 9.45 -15.28
C ALA A 35 -7.23 10.19 -13.97
N PRO A 36 -8.32 10.99 -13.91
CA PRO A 36 -8.64 11.79 -12.72
C PRO A 36 -9.14 10.94 -11.54
N ASN A 37 -9.81 9.81 -11.81
CA ASN A 37 -10.48 9.03 -10.78
C ASN A 37 -9.50 8.32 -9.84
N TYR A 38 -8.32 7.92 -10.33
CA TYR A 38 -7.34 7.14 -9.56
C TYR A 38 -6.82 7.88 -8.30
N LYS A 39 -6.62 9.20 -8.36
CA LYS A 39 -5.99 9.96 -7.25
C LYS A 39 -6.82 9.96 -5.95
N GLY A 40 -8.15 10.10 -6.05
CA GLY A 40 -9.03 10.12 -4.88
C GLY A 40 -9.14 8.75 -4.19
N PHE A 41 -9.09 7.66 -4.97
CA PHE A 41 -9.08 6.30 -4.41
C PHE A 41 -7.77 5.99 -3.68
N ILE A 42 -6.61 6.42 -4.21
CA ILE A 42 -5.33 6.25 -3.52
C ILE A 42 -5.32 7.01 -2.19
N GLY A 43 -5.81 8.25 -2.18
CA GLY A 43 -5.84 9.07 -0.95
C GLY A 43 -6.68 8.42 0.15
N GLN A 44 -7.86 7.90 -0.20
CA GLN A 44 -8.71 7.16 0.74
C GLN A 44 -8.07 5.84 1.19
N ALA A 45 -7.52 5.05 0.26
CA ALA A 45 -6.81 3.81 0.59
C ALA A 45 -5.62 4.07 1.52
N LYS A 46 -4.91 5.17 1.32
CA LYS A 46 -3.81 5.62 2.18
C LYS A 46 -4.29 5.95 3.59
N SER A 47 -5.34 6.76 3.74
CA SER A 47 -5.92 7.10 5.05
C SER A 47 -6.41 5.84 5.81
N ILE A 48 -7.05 4.92 5.08
CA ILE A 48 -7.49 3.63 5.65
C ILE A 48 -6.30 2.79 6.11
N GLY A 49 -5.22 2.75 5.32
CA GLY A 49 -3.98 2.05 5.67
C GLY A 49 -3.35 2.58 6.96
N VAL A 50 -3.17 3.90 7.04
CA VAL A 50 -2.63 4.57 8.23
C VAL A 50 -3.51 4.31 9.45
N LYS A 51 -4.84 4.39 9.30
CA LYS A 51 -5.80 4.10 10.38
C LYS A 51 -5.69 2.66 10.87
N SER A 52 -5.55 1.70 9.96
CA SER A 52 -5.38 0.28 10.29
C SER A 52 -4.08 0.03 11.05
N ASP A 53 -2.98 0.62 10.60
CA ASP A 53 -1.67 0.48 11.22
C ASP A 53 -1.64 1.15 12.60
N ALA A 54 -2.20 2.36 12.74
CA ALA A 54 -2.32 3.05 14.01
C ALA A 54 -3.18 2.27 15.02
N LYS A 55 -4.27 1.63 14.59
CA LYS A 55 -5.10 0.77 15.46
C LYS A 55 -4.32 -0.47 15.93
N THR A 56 -3.54 -1.06 15.04
CA THR A 56 -2.68 -2.20 15.33
C THR A 56 -1.59 -1.81 16.33
N LEU A 57 -0.94 -0.67 16.14
CA LEU A 57 0.01 -0.09 17.10
C LEU A 57 -0.62 0.11 18.47
N LEU A 58 -1.77 0.78 18.56
CA LEU A 58 -2.46 0.99 19.83
C LEU A 58 -2.72 -0.32 20.57
N THR A 59 -3.14 -1.35 19.83
CA THR A 59 -3.42 -2.66 20.42
C THR A 59 -2.12 -3.28 20.96
N MET A 60 -1.04 -3.28 20.18
CA MET A 60 0.25 -3.82 20.61
C MET A 60 0.86 -3.03 21.78
N ILE A 61 0.75 -1.70 21.77
CA ILE A 61 1.20 -0.82 22.84
C ILE A 61 0.42 -1.13 24.12
N SER A 62 -0.91 -1.23 24.06
CA SER A 62 -1.73 -1.55 25.24
C SER A 62 -1.38 -2.91 25.85
N LEU A 63 -1.01 -3.90 25.03
CA LEU A 63 -0.56 -5.21 25.52
C LEU A 63 0.80 -5.11 26.21
N VAL A 64 1.75 -4.38 25.61
CA VAL A 64 3.08 -4.14 26.17
C VAL A 64 3.01 -3.32 27.46
N GLU A 65 2.10 -2.34 27.53
CA GLU A 65 1.93 -1.44 28.67
C GLU A 65 1.58 -2.19 29.96
N VAL A 66 0.84 -3.31 29.85
CA VAL A 66 0.53 -4.20 30.99
C VAL A 66 1.80 -4.72 31.67
N SER A 67 2.85 -4.98 30.90
CA SER A 67 4.11 -5.56 31.39
C SER A 67 5.22 -4.54 31.60
N THR A 68 5.23 -3.46 30.82
CA THR A 68 6.23 -2.40 30.87
C THR A 68 5.54 -1.04 30.72
N PRO A 69 5.58 -0.17 31.74
CA PRO A 69 4.99 1.16 31.63
C PRO A 69 5.59 1.94 30.47
N ILE A 70 4.72 2.47 29.60
CA ILE A 70 5.10 3.32 28.48
C ILE A 70 4.75 4.75 28.85
N GLU A 71 5.73 5.65 28.78
CA GLU A 71 5.47 7.09 28.93
C GLU A 71 4.74 7.61 27.70
N GLU A 72 3.60 8.28 27.91
CA GLU A 72 2.68 8.72 26.85
C GLU A 72 3.29 9.75 25.88
N ASP A 73 4.35 10.46 26.31
CA ASP A 73 5.06 11.46 25.51
C ASP A 73 6.13 10.84 24.59
N LYS A 74 6.41 9.54 24.74
CA LYS A 74 7.33 8.85 23.82
C LYS A 74 6.71 8.75 22.44
N THR A 75 7.54 8.94 21.43
CA THR A 75 7.15 8.69 20.04
C THR A 75 7.14 7.19 19.74
N VAL A 76 6.37 6.78 18.74
CA VAL A 76 6.32 5.37 18.31
C VAL A 76 7.70 4.82 17.96
N ALA A 77 8.59 5.65 17.39
CA ALA A 77 9.98 5.25 17.13
C ALA A 77 10.77 4.91 18.41
N GLN A 78 10.56 5.66 19.49
CA GLN A 78 11.26 5.49 20.76
C GLN A 78 10.82 4.22 21.51
N LEU A 79 9.67 3.64 21.16
CA LEU A 79 9.22 2.36 21.70
C LEU A 79 10.18 1.20 21.35
N LYS A 80 11.04 1.37 20.32
CA LYS A 80 12.09 0.40 19.99
C LYS A 80 13.14 0.24 21.09
N GLU A 81 13.39 1.31 21.83
CA GLU A 81 14.45 1.38 22.84
C GLU A 81 13.98 0.88 24.21
N LEU A 82 12.70 0.51 24.35
CA LEU A 82 12.18 -0.07 25.59
C LEU A 82 12.97 -1.33 25.96
N LYS A 83 13.48 -1.32 27.20
CA LYS A 83 14.23 -2.42 27.81
C LYS A 83 13.25 -3.41 28.43
N GLY A 84 13.18 -4.60 27.84
CA GLY A 84 12.36 -5.71 28.30
C GLY A 84 12.54 -6.91 27.36
N GLN A 85 12.32 -8.12 27.86
CA GLN A 85 12.36 -9.36 27.07
C GLN A 85 10.98 -10.01 27.13
N GLY A 86 10.36 -10.17 25.97
CA GLY A 86 9.03 -10.76 25.80
C GLY A 86 8.64 -10.74 24.33
N THR A 87 7.89 -11.76 23.88
CA THR A 87 7.43 -11.91 22.50
C THR A 87 6.61 -10.70 22.03
N GLU A 88 5.86 -10.06 22.92
CA GLU A 88 5.03 -8.89 22.61
C GLU A 88 5.86 -7.65 22.29
N LEU A 89 6.94 -7.42 23.04
CA LEU A 89 7.89 -6.33 22.78
C LEU A 89 8.64 -6.55 21.47
N GLU A 90 9.03 -7.78 21.15
CA GLU A 90 9.70 -8.11 19.89
C GLU A 90 8.75 -7.94 18.69
N ASN A 91 7.49 -8.37 18.83
CA ASN A 91 6.46 -8.18 17.82
C ASN A 91 6.16 -6.70 17.58
N LEU A 92 6.09 -5.88 18.64
CA LEU A 92 5.94 -4.43 18.51
C LEU A 92 7.14 -3.81 17.79
N LYS A 93 8.38 -4.15 18.19
CA LYS A 93 9.61 -3.65 17.54
C LYS A 93 9.65 -3.98 16.05
N LYS A 94 9.36 -5.24 15.72
CA LYS A 94 9.28 -5.71 14.33
C LYS A 94 8.19 -4.98 13.55
N PHE A 95 7.02 -4.78 14.14
CA PHE A 95 5.94 -4.04 13.48
C PHE A 95 6.35 -2.59 13.20
N ILE A 96 7.03 -1.92 14.14
CA ILE A 96 7.53 -0.55 13.95
C ILE A 96 8.62 -0.51 12.85
N ASP A 97 9.42 -1.55 12.68
CA ASP A 97 10.37 -1.68 11.54
C ASP A 97 9.68 -1.94 10.20
N ASP A 98 8.55 -2.64 10.22
CA ASP A 98 7.74 -2.95 9.04
C ASP A 98 6.84 -1.79 8.60
N LEU A 99 6.66 -0.75 9.44
CA LEU A 99 6.00 0.50 9.05
C LEU A 99 6.80 1.20 7.94
N LYS A 100 6.26 1.13 6.72
CA LYS A 100 6.86 1.68 5.50
C LYS A 100 5.86 2.54 4.76
N GLY A 101 6.37 3.39 3.87
CA GLY A 101 5.54 4.30 3.08
C GLY A 101 4.88 5.35 3.98
N GLU A 102 3.58 5.55 3.83
CA GLU A 102 2.85 6.65 4.45
C GLU A 102 2.62 6.47 5.95
N SER A 103 2.58 5.23 6.43
CA SER A 103 2.50 4.90 7.85
C SER A 103 3.80 5.21 8.61
N GLN A 104 4.88 5.55 7.91
CA GLN A 104 6.15 5.95 8.51
C GLN A 104 6.03 7.27 9.29
N ALA A 105 5.06 8.13 8.95
CA ALA A 105 4.75 9.32 9.73
C ALA A 105 4.24 8.99 11.16
N LEU A 106 3.71 7.77 11.39
CA LEU A 106 3.34 7.33 12.74
C LEU A 106 4.55 7.23 13.67
N LEU A 107 5.77 7.07 13.13
CA LEU A 107 7.00 6.96 13.92
C LEU A 107 7.31 8.23 14.72
N THR A 108 6.92 9.39 14.21
CA THR A 108 7.13 10.70 14.85
C THR A 108 5.98 11.11 15.78
N VAL A 109 4.89 10.36 15.79
CA VAL A 109 3.70 10.67 16.58
C VAL A 109 3.90 10.23 18.04
N PRO A 110 3.56 11.07 19.03
CA PRO A 110 3.49 10.65 20.44
C PRO A 110 2.40 9.61 20.65
N VAL A 111 2.64 8.63 21.53
CA VAL A 111 1.66 7.56 21.82
C VAL A 111 0.29 8.12 22.22
N SER A 112 0.26 9.23 22.96
CA SER A 112 -0.97 9.93 23.38
C SER A 112 -1.88 10.39 22.23
N LYS A 113 -1.32 10.64 21.04
CA LYS A 113 -2.07 11.12 19.87
C LYS A 113 -2.50 10.01 18.91
N LEU A 114 -2.07 8.77 19.13
CA LEU A 114 -2.45 7.64 18.30
C LEU A 114 -3.98 7.40 18.25
N PRO A 115 -4.75 7.54 19.36
CA PRO A 115 -6.20 7.41 19.32
C PRO A 115 -6.86 8.42 18.36
N GLU A 116 -6.38 9.66 18.35
CA GLU A 116 -6.89 10.72 17.46
C GLU A 116 -6.64 10.39 15.98
N ILE A 117 -5.51 9.77 15.65
CA ILE A 117 -5.18 9.35 14.29
C ILE A 117 -6.03 8.14 13.86
N VAL A 118 -6.34 7.23 14.78
CA VAL A 118 -7.24 6.11 14.51
C VAL A 118 -8.65 6.61 14.23
N GLU A 119 -9.12 7.65 14.91
CA GLU A 119 -10.43 8.22 14.66
C GLU A 119 -10.46 9.03 13.37
N SER A 120 -9.53 9.98 13.21
CA SER A 120 -9.49 10.92 12.08
C SER A 120 -8.99 10.30 10.77
N GLY A 121 -8.20 9.23 10.83
CA GLY A 121 -7.50 8.65 9.68
C GLY A 121 -6.52 9.64 9.02
N SER A 122 -6.23 10.76 9.68
CA SER A 122 -5.34 11.80 9.20
C SER A 122 -4.09 11.84 10.06
N LEU A 123 -2.95 11.90 9.40
CA LEU A 123 -1.70 12.23 10.07
C LEU A 123 -1.72 13.74 10.42
N PRO A 124 -1.14 14.13 11.56
CA PRO A 124 -0.89 15.54 11.88
C PRO A 124 0.14 16.17 10.94
#